data_AF-A0A0A2VBY3-F1
#
_entry.id   AF-A0A0A2VBY3-F1
#
_cell.length_a   1.000
_cell.length_b   1.000
_cell.length_c   1.000
_cell.angle_alpha   90.00
_cell.angle_beta   90.00
_cell.angle_gamma   90.00
#
_symmetry.space_group_name_H-M   'P 1'
#
loop_
_entity.id
_entity.type
_entity.pdbx_description
1 polymer ?
#
loop_
_entity_poly.entity_id
_entity_poly.type
_entity_poly.pdbx_seq_one_letter_code
_entity_poly.pdbx_strand_id
1 'polypeptide(L)' 'MNHDQQSIEKAMKSAKASIELEGSHITEEHEQLVRKSLLGEISHEQFVELALELVRQRKDHK' A
#
# COMPACT_ATOMS: atom_id res chain seq x y z
N MET A 1 7.75 -14.48 18.08
CA MET A 1 6.65 -13.52 17.90
C MET A 1 6.41 -13.42 16.39
N ASN A 2 5.46 -14.22 15.85
CA ASN A 2 5.11 -14.25 14.41
C ASN A 2 3.68 -13.73 14.15
N HIS A 3 3.03 -13.16 15.17
CA HIS A 3 1.62 -12.79 15.12
C HIS A 3 1.40 -11.49 14.33
N ASP A 4 2.40 -10.62 14.26
CA ASP A 4 2.26 -9.29 13.68
C ASP A 4 2.13 -9.35 12.15
N GLN A 5 2.92 -10.20 11.48
CA GLN A 5 2.91 -10.28 10.03
C GLN A 5 1.62 -10.91 9.48
N GLN A 6 1.12 -11.97 10.12
CA GLN A 6 -0.17 -12.56 9.75
C GLN A 6 -1.35 -11.60 10.04
N SER A 7 -1.25 -10.80 11.10
CA SER A 7 -2.23 -9.77 11.42
C SER A 7 -2.24 -8.64 10.38
N ILE A 8 -1.05 -8.17 9.98
CA ILE A 8 -0.87 -7.16 8.93
C ILE A 8 -1.45 -7.63 7.61
N GLU A 9 -1.13 -8.86 7.17
CA GLU A 9 -1.66 -9.41 5.92
C GLU A 9 -3.18 -9.51 5.92
N LYS A 10 -3.77 -9.96 7.05
CA LYS A 10 -5.22 -10.04 7.18
C LYS A 10 -5.88 -8.67 7.15
N ALA A 11 -5.31 -7.69 7.85
CA ALA A 11 -5.80 -6.31 7.85
C ALA A 11 -5.70 -5.68 6.46
N MET A 12 -4.56 -5.83 5.79
CA MET A 12 -4.34 -5.38 4.42
C MET A 12 -5.35 -6.01 3.45
N LYS A 13 -5.56 -7.33 3.51
CA LYS A 13 -6.52 -8.04 2.66
C LYS A 13 -7.95 -7.53 2.85
N SER A 14 -8.35 -7.28 4.10
CA SER A 14 -9.67 -6.72 4.40
C SER A 14 -9.81 -5.29 3.86
N ALA A 15 -8.82 -4.44 4.10
CA ALA A 15 -8.84 -3.05 3.62
C ALA A 15 -8.86 -2.97 2.09
N LYS A 16 -8.05 -3.80 1.42
CA LYS A 16 -8.06 -3.93 -0.04
C LYS A 16 -9.45 -4.28 -0.56
N ALA A 17 -10.08 -5.31 -0.01
CA ALA A 17 -11.41 -5.74 -0.44
C ALA A 17 -12.46 -4.62 -0.25
N SER A 18 -12.41 -3.88 0.86
CA SER A 18 -13.31 -2.73 1.08
C SER A 18 -13.12 -1.64 0.03
N ILE A 19 -11.88 -1.27 -0.28
CA ILE A 19 -11.57 -0.24 -1.28
C ILE A 19 -11.96 -0.69 -2.70
N GLU A 20 -11.76 -1.97 -3.02
CA GLU A 20 -12.15 -2.54 -4.31
C GLU A 20 -13.67 -2.61 -4.50
N LEU A 21 -14.43 -2.85 -3.43
CA LEU A 21 -15.89 -2.77 -3.46
C LEU A 21 -16.40 -1.35 -3.77
N GLU A 22 -15.64 -0.31 -3.43
CA GLU A 22 -15.93 1.08 -3.76
C GLU A 22 -15.52 1.45 -5.20
N GLY A 23 -15.06 0.48 -6.00
CA GLY A 23 -14.69 0.65 -7.40
C GLY A 23 -13.28 1.18 -7.63
N SER A 24 -12.46 1.27 -6.58
CA SER A 24 -11.04 1.60 -6.71
C SER A 24 -10.22 0.34 -7.01
N HIS A 25 -9.07 0.49 -7.67
CA HIS A 25 -8.17 -0.64 -7.95
C HIS A 25 -6.85 -0.50 -7.18
N ILE A 26 -6.54 -1.50 -6.35
CA ILE A 26 -5.30 -1.57 -5.60
C ILE A 26 -4.30 -2.44 -6.37
N THR A 27 -3.19 -1.85 -6.81
CA THR A 27 -2.09 -2.54 -7.49
C THR A 27 -1.13 -3.15 -6.47
N GLU A 28 -0.29 -4.08 -6.92
CA GLU A 28 0.77 -4.68 -6.11
C GLU A 28 1.74 -3.62 -5.54
N GLU A 29 2.03 -2.56 -6.32
CA GLU A 29 2.88 -1.45 -5.88
C GLU A 29 2.28 -0.70 -4.69
N HIS A 30 0.96 -0.48 -4.69
CA HIS A 30 0.26 0.10 -3.55
C HIS A 30 0.36 -0.80 -2.31
N GLU A 31 0.17 -2.11 -2.48
CA GLU A 31 0.27 -3.08 -1.38
C GLU A 31 1.67 -3.09 -0.76
N GLN A 32 2.71 -3.14 -1.60
CA GLN A 32 4.09 -3.13 -1.15
C GLN A 32 4.42 -1.85 -0.39
N LEU A 33 3.98 -0.69 -0.89
CA LEU A 33 4.22 0.58 -0.22
C LEU A 33 3.59 0.64 1.18
N VAL A 34 2.33 0.20 1.31
CA VAL A 34 1.63 0.13 2.60
C VAL A 34 2.30 -0.89 3.53
N ARG A 35 2.70 -2.06 3.02
CA ARG A 35 3.40 -3.09 3.81
C ARG A 35 4.69 -2.56 4.40
N LYS A 36 5.54 -1.89 3.60
CA LYS A 36 6.79 -1.28 4.06
C LYS A 36 6.56 -0.25 5.17
N SER A 37 5.51 0.57 5.04
CA SER A 37 5.13 1.54 6.06
C SER A 37 4.69 0.87 7.37
N LEU A 38 3.88 -0.19 7.30
CA LEU A 38 3.40 -0.92 8.49
C LEU A 38 4.53 -1.68 9.21
N LEU A 39 5.53 -2.14 8.47
CA LEU A 39 6.73 -2.79 9.02
C LEU A 39 7.76 -1.78 9.55
N GLY A 40 7.55 -0.48 9.35
CA GLY A 40 8.49 0.57 9.76
C GLY A 40 9.77 0.61 8.92
N GLU A 41 9.77 0.00 7.73
CA GLU A 41 10.92 0.01 6.81
C GLU A 41 11.12 1.37 6.14
N ILE A 42 10.06 2.18 6.08
CA ILE A 42 10.07 3.54 5.54
C ILE A 42 9.40 4.51 6.52
N SER A 43 9.85 5.76 6.54
CA SER A 43 9.20 6.83 7.28
C SER A 43 7.89 7.25 6.63
N HIS A 44 7.07 8.00 7.38
CA HIS A 44 5.86 8.61 6.81
C HIS A 44 6.18 9.57 5.67
N GLU A 45 7.25 10.36 5.77
CA GLU A 45 7.69 11.26 4.71
C GLU A 45 8.06 10.50 3.43
N GLN A 46 8.82 9.41 3.57
CA GLN A 46 9.17 8.52 2.45
C GLN A 46 7.93 7.87 1.85
N PHE A 47 6.96 7.46 2.66
CA PHE A 47 5.69 6.91 2.17
C PHE A 47 4.95 7.92 1.29
N VAL A 48 4.86 9.18 1.72
CA VAL A 48 4.18 10.25 0.96
C VAL A 48 4.91 10.52 -0.35
N GLU A 49 6.25 10.60 -0.33
CA GLU A 49 7.06 10.81 -1.53
C GLU A 49 6.88 9.69 -2.57
N LEU A 50 7.02 8.43 -2.14
CA LEU A 50 6.84 7.26 -3.00
C LEU A 50 5.40 7.15 -3.54
N ALA A 51 4.39 7.47 -2.73
CA ALA A 51 3.00 7.50 -3.19
C ALA A 51 2.78 8.54 -4.30
N LEU A 52 3.40 9.71 -4.20
CA LEU A 52 3.33 10.75 -5.22
C LEU A 52 4.06 10.33 -6.50
N GLU A 53 5.21 9.65 -6.38
CA GLU A 53 5.94 9.10 -7.52
C GLU A 53 5.12 8.08 -8.31
N LEU A 54 4.40 7.18 -7.64
CA LEU A 54 3.50 6.22 -8.31
C LEU A 54 2.43 6.91 -9.15
N VAL A 55 1.88 8.03 -8.65
CA VAL A 55 0.89 8.83 -9.40
C VAL A 55 1.54 9.52 -10.60
N ARG A 56 2.77 10.04 -10.45
CA ARG A 56 3.51 10.71 -11.54
C ARG A 56 3.85 9.73 -12.65
N GLN A 57 4.42 8.57 -12.32
CA GLN A 57 4.77 7.53 -13.30
C GLN A 57 3.55 7.08 -14.11
N ARG A 58 2.37 6.95 -13.50
CA ARG A 58 1.13 6.59 -14.21
C ARG A 58 0.65 7.67 -15.18
N LYS A 59 0.99 8.95 -14.98
CA LYS A 59 0.61 10.05 -15.88
C LYS A 59 1.49 10.10 -17.12
N ASP A 60 2.73 9.63 -17.05
CA ASP A 60 3.69 9.67 -18.17
C ASP A 60 3.46 8.54 -19.20
N HIS A 61 2.60 7.55 -18.88
CA HIS A 61 2.24 6.43 -19.75
C HIS A 61 0.89 6.58 -20.46
N LYS A 62 0.32 7.79 -20.54
CA LYS A 62 -0.97 8.06 -21.18
C LYS A 62 -0.86 9.07 -22.32
#